data_AF-A0A1Q4XD02-F1
#
_entry.id   AF-A0A1Q4XD02-F1
#
_cell.length_a   1.000
_cell.length_b   1.000
_cell.length_c   1.000
_cell.angle_alpha   90.00
_cell.angle_beta   90.00
_cell.angle_gamma   90.00
#
_symmetry.space_group_name_H-M   'P 1'
#
loop_
_entity.id
_entity.type
_entity.pdbx_description
1 polymer ?
#
loop_
_entity_poly.entity_id
_entity_poly.type
_entity_poly.pdbx_seq_one_letter_code
_entity_poly.pdbx_strand_id
1 'polypeptide(L)'
;MTAIGITATELTDLVVEVYRDALANPSLDSESDFFEAGGDSLAAFQITARLQAALSVDVPVALVFAYPSPADLASVVEQELEVG
;
A
#
# COMPACT_ATOMS: atom_id res chain seq x y z
N MET A 1 -10.44 3.80 24.58
CA MET A 1 -9.99 4.49 23.36
C MET A 1 -9.24 3.46 22.56
N THR A 2 -9.96 2.74 21.71
CA THR A 2 -9.43 1.56 20.99
C THR A 2 -8.52 2.09 19.90
N ALA A 3 -7.23 2.25 20.20
CA ALA A 3 -6.23 2.36 19.16
C ALA A 3 -6.31 1.05 18.38
N ILE A 4 -6.80 1.10 17.14
CA ILE A 4 -6.60 0.03 16.17
C ILE A 4 -5.10 0.03 15.92
N GLY A 5 -4.38 -0.74 16.73
CA GLY A 5 -2.93 -0.72 16.88
C GLY A 5 -2.25 -1.55 15.80
N ILE A 6 -2.40 -1.13 14.54
CA ILE A 6 -1.49 -1.57 13.47
C ILE A 6 -0.21 -0.73 13.59
N THR A 7 0.94 -1.41 13.64
CA THR A 7 2.26 -0.75 13.67
C THR A 7 2.72 -0.47 12.24
N ALA A 8 3.68 0.45 12.07
CA ALA A 8 4.30 0.75 10.76
C ALA A 8 4.72 -0.50 9.98
N THR A 9 5.27 -1.50 10.68
CA THR A 9 5.68 -2.77 10.09
C THR A 9 4.48 -3.61 9.64
N GLU A 10 3.38 -3.63 10.40
CA GLU A 10 2.17 -4.36 10.00
C GLU A 10 1.47 -3.71 8.80
N LEU A 11 1.45 -2.37 8.75
CA LEU A 11 0.94 -1.66 7.59
C LEU A 11 1.80 -1.94 6.35
N THR A 12 3.13 -1.93 6.50
CA THR A 12 4.05 -2.26 5.41
C THR A 12 3.83 -3.68 4.90
N ASP A 13 3.69 -4.66 5.79
CA ASP A 13 3.44 -6.06 5.41
C ASP A 13 2.11 -6.22 4.67
N LEU A 14 1.05 -5.55 5.13
CA LEU A 14 -0.25 -5.52 4.46
C LEU A 14 -0.14 -4.90 3.06
N VAL A 15 0.55 -3.77 2.91
CA VAL A 15 0.75 -3.13 1.60
C VAL A 15 1.54 -4.04 0.68
N VAL A 16 2.60 -4.69 1.17
CA VAL A 16 3.39 -5.66 0.41
C VAL A 16 2.54 -6.84 -0.04
N GLU A 17 1.70 -7.40 0.84
CA GLU A 17 0.81 -8.50 0.49
C GLU A 17 -0.17 -8.10 -0.62
N VAL A 18 -0.76 -6.90 -0.51
CA VAL A 18 -1.66 -6.33 -1.52
C VAL A 18 -0.95 -6.14 -2.86
N TYR A 19 0.31 -5.71 -2.86
CA TYR A 19 1.12 -5.59 -4.07
C TYR A 19 1.43 -6.96 -4.68
N ARG A 20 1.81 -7.95 -3.87
CA ARG A 20 2.09 -9.32 -4.33
C ARG A 20 0.88 -9.94 -5.01
N ASP A 21 -0.31 -9.72 -4.46
CA ASP A 21 -1.58 -10.20 -5.01
C ASP A 21 -1.95 -9.45 -6.30
N ALA A 22 -1.85 -8.11 -6.31
CA ALA A 22 -2.20 -7.29 -7.46
C ALA A 22 -1.26 -7.48 -8.66
N LEU A 23 0.03 -7.73 -8.40
CA LEU A 23 1.08 -7.93 -9.41
C LEU A 23 1.36 -9.40 -9.71
N ALA A 24 0.66 -10.32 -9.04
CA ALA A 24 0.91 -11.77 -9.09
C ALA A 24 2.40 -12.14 -8.89
N ASN A 25 3.11 -11.36 -8.06
CA ASN A 25 4.54 -11.49 -7.82
C ASN A 25 4.81 -11.72 -6.32
N PRO A 26 4.88 -12.97 -5.85
CA PRO A 26 5.07 -13.29 -4.44
C PRO A 26 6.48 -12.95 -3.92
N SER A 27 7.45 -12.74 -4.80
CA SER A 27 8.83 -12.39 -4.45
C SER A 27 9.06 -10.88 -4.34
N LEU A 28 7.99 -10.08 -4.40
CA LEU A 28 8.06 -8.63 -4.28
C LEU A 28 8.47 -8.23 -2.86
N ASP A 29 9.46 -7.34 -2.76
CA ASP A 29 9.98 -6.77 -1.53
C ASP A 29 9.33 -5.41 -1.21
N SER A 30 9.40 -4.96 0.04
CA SER A 30 8.83 -3.68 0.47
C SER A 30 9.47 -2.45 -0.21
N GLU A 31 10.68 -2.60 -0.73
CA GLU A 31 11.40 -1.56 -1.48
C GLU A 31 11.33 -1.78 -3.00
N SER A 32 10.57 -2.77 -3.46
CA SER A 32 10.39 -3.02 -4.89
C SER A 32 9.56 -1.92 -5.53
N ASP A 33 10.04 -1.41 -6.66
CA ASP A 33 9.35 -0.39 -7.41
C ASP A 33 8.14 -1.00 -8.15
N PHE A 34 6.95 -0.43 -7.98
CA PHE A 34 5.71 -0.84 -8.62
C PHE A 34 5.89 -1.04 -10.14
N PHE A 35 6.59 -0.14 -10.80
CA PHE A 35 6.76 -0.19 -12.25
C PHE A 35 7.75 -1.29 -12.68
N GLU A 36 8.85 -1.47 -11.93
CA GLU A 36 9.81 -2.56 -12.20
C GLU A 36 9.18 -3.94 -11.97
N ALA A 37 8.23 -4.03 -11.04
CA ALA A 37 7.48 -5.25 -10.79
C ALA A 37 6.40 -5.56 -11.85
N GLY A 38 6.23 -4.70 -12.87
CA GLY A 38 5.24 -4.86 -13.92
C GLY A 38 3.87 -4.24 -13.60
N GLY A 39 3.85 -3.21 -12.77
CA GLY A 39 2.63 -2.53 -12.35
C GLY A 39 1.97 -1.69 -13.44
N ASP A 40 0.68 -1.92 -13.63
CA ASP A 40 -0.20 -1.19 -14.54
C ASP A 40 -1.29 -0.42 -13.81
N SER A 41 -2.00 0.47 -14.51
CA SER A 41 -3.14 1.23 -13.96
C SER A 41 -4.20 0.37 -13.26
N LEU A 42 -4.41 -0.87 -13.75
CA LEU A 42 -5.35 -1.81 -13.14
C LEU A 42 -4.83 -2.34 -11.79
N ALA A 43 -3.54 -2.67 -11.70
CA ALA A 43 -2.93 -3.11 -10.44
C ALA A 43 -2.94 -1.97 -9.42
N ALA A 44 -2.61 -0.74 -9.84
CA ALA A 44 -2.65 0.44 -8.97
C ALA A 44 -4.06 0.67 -8.40
N PHE A 45 -5.11 0.54 -9.22
CA PHE A 45 -6.49 0.66 -8.76
C PHE A 45 -6.91 -0.47 -7.81
N GLN A 46 -6.45 -1.70 -8.05
CA GLN A 46 -6.71 -2.83 -7.15
C GLN A 46 -6.02 -2.67 -5.79
N ILE A 47 -4.80 -2.15 -5.78
CA ILE A 47 -4.03 -1.85 -4.58
C ILE A 47 -4.79 -0.83 -3.74
N THR A 48 -5.13 0.33 -4.32
CA THR A 48 -5.82 1.39 -3.59
C THR A 48 -7.18 0.93 -3.08
N ALA A 49 -7.97 0.21 -3.87
CA ALA A 49 -9.27 -0.31 -3.43
C ALA A 49 -9.15 -1.29 -2.25
N ARG A 50 -8.13 -2.15 -2.23
CA ARG A 50 -7.87 -3.07 -1.12
C ARG A 50 -7.42 -2.33 0.14
N LEU A 51 -6.51 -1.37 0.00
CA LEU A 51 -6.04 -0.55 1.13
C LEU A 51 -7.17 0.27 1.74
N GLN A 52 -8.00 0.90 0.90
CA GLN A 52 -9.20 1.62 1.34
C GLN A 52 -10.17 0.71 2.11
N ALA A 53 -10.40 -0.52 1.63
CA ALA A 53 -11.26 -1.47 2.31
C ALA A 53 -10.68 -1.98 3.64
N ALA A 54 -9.36 -2.18 3.72
CA ALA A 54 -8.68 -2.68 4.92
C ALA A 54 -8.54 -1.62 6.02
N LEU A 55 -8.22 -0.38 5.63
CA LEU A 55 -7.83 0.70 6.54
C LEU A 55 -8.91 1.77 6.71
N SER A 56 -9.96 1.74 5.88
CA SER A 56 -11.00 2.79 5.82
C SER A 56 -10.45 4.20 5.59
N VAL A 57 -9.31 4.31 4.90
CA VAL A 57 -8.64 5.57 4.53
C VAL A 57 -8.67 5.75 3.02
N ASP A 58 -8.85 6.98 2.53
CA ASP A 58 -8.84 7.26 1.10
C ASP A 58 -7.40 7.27 0.57
N VAL A 59 -7.02 6.23 -0.19
CA VAL A 59 -5.71 6.14 -0.83
C VAL A 59 -5.87 6.45 -2.32
N PRO A 60 -5.52 7.65 -2.80
CA PRO A 60 -5.60 7.97 -4.21
C PRO A 60 -4.51 7.24 -5.02
N VAL A 61 -4.84 6.84 -6.25
CA VAL A 61 -3.90 6.16 -7.16
C VAL A 61 -2.67 7.00 -7.47
N ALA A 62 -2.78 8.33 -7.36
CA ALA A 62 -1.65 9.24 -7.51
C ALA A 62 -0.53 8.96 -6.50
N LEU A 63 -0.86 8.48 -5.29
CA LEU A 63 0.15 8.11 -4.30
C LEU A 63 0.92 6.85 -4.70
N VAL A 64 0.25 5.85 -5.31
CA VAL A 64 0.93 4.65 -5.84
C VAL A 64 1.94 5.04 -6.92
N PHE A 65 1.63 6.04 -7.74
CA PHE A 65 2.55 6.53 -8.76
C PHE A 65 3.64 7.46 -8.23
N ALA A 66 3.36 8.24 -7.18
CA ALA A 66 4.34 9.12 -6.53
C ALA A 66 5.31 8.34 -5.63
N TYR A 67 4.81 7.28 -5.00
CA TYR A 67 5.50 6.39 -4.07
C TYR A 67 5.33 4.94 -4.56
N PRO A 68 6.10 4.54 -5.58
CA PRO A 68 5.97 3.22 -6.20
C PRO A 68 6.41 2.08 -5.26
N SER A 69 7.17 2.38 -4.21
CA SER A 69 7.58 1.42 -3.20
C SER A 69 6.47 1.15 -2.19
N PRO A 70 6.17 -0.13 -1.86
CA PRO A 70 5.24 -0.50 -0.79
C PRO A 70 5.54 0.16 0.55
N ALA A 71 6.82 0.25 0.93
CA ALA A 71 7.27 0.86 2.18
C ALA A 71 6.96 2.37 2.23
N ASP A 72 7.26 3.10 1.15
CA ASP A 72 6.94 4.52 1.05
C ASP A 72 5.42 4.74 1.09
N LEU A 73 4.64 3.95 0.34
CA LEU A 73 3.19 4.03 0.36
C LEU A 73 2.63 3.78 1.75
N ALA A 74 3.12 2.75 2.45
CA ALA A 74 2.76 2.47 3.83
C ALA A 74 3.05 3.66 4.76
N SER A 75 4.22 4.28 4.63
CA SER A 75 4.59 5.44 5.45
C SER A 75 3.70 6.66 5.20
N VAL A 76 3.26 6.88 3.96
CA VAL A 76 2.32 7.96 3.64
C VAL A 76 0.92 7.64 4.18
N VAL A 77 0.47 6.41 4.02
CA VAL A 77 -0.84 5.97 4.54
C VAL A 77 -0.89 6.01 6.07
N GLU A 78 0.20 5.64 6.74
CA GLU A 78 0.33 5.79 8.20
C GLU A 78 0.14 7.25 8.64
N GLN A 79 0.81 8.17 7.96
CA GLN A 79 0.67 9.60 8.27
C GLN A 79 -0.76 10.10 8.06
N GLU A 80 -1.47 9.62 7.03
CA GLU A 80 -2.88 9.96 6.83
C GLU A 80 -3.79 9.37 7.93
N LEU A 81 -3.47 8.18 8.45
CA LEU A 81 -4.18 7.55 9.57
C LEU A 81 -3.97 8.27 10.90
N GLU A 82 -2.79 8.87 11.15
CA GLU A 82 -2.51 9.63 12.37
C GLU A 82 -3.15 11.04 12.37
N VAL A 83 -3.49 11.57 11.20
CA VAL A 83 -4.04 12.93 11.03
C VAL A 83 -5.58 12.96 11.09
N GLY A 84 -6.26 11.82 10.98
CA GLY A 84 -7.73 11.67 11.02
C GLY A 84 -8.32 11.42 12.41
#